data_AF-A0A2S0I7U3-F1
#
_entry.id   AF-A0A2S0I7U3-F1
#
_cell.length_a   1.000
_cell.length_b   1.000
_cell.length_c   1.000
_cell.angle_alpha   90.00
_cell.angle_beta   90.00
_cell.angle_gamma   90.00
#
_symmetry.space_group_name_H-M   'P 1'
#
loop_
_entity.id
_entity.type
_entity.pdbx_description
1 polymer ?
#
loop_
_entity_poly.entity_id
_entity_poly.type
_entity_poly.pdbx_seq_one_letter_code
_entity_poly.pdbx_strand_id
1 'polypeptide(L)'
;MNDAVVSCAGLLAARPDSTVLTVYSGLPLAPEAGSAADHCSGFKNGRQAVLDRRARNERALSLLGVRGVQMDLLDDAYLESGEEGRLTGALASALSALRPRVILMPLGLHSAAHVRVSEAGLTLRALFQRVEWIAYEEVAEAEPGAVQERLADLLGRRILASPLDVGAEVDVDRAQQRALAARGSLALDPSDAAPVKNPVPAPSTALGALASRPERYWRLSWRREKG
;
A
#
# COMPACT_ATOMS: atom_id res chain seq x y z
N MET A 1 8.01 -1.97 0.06
CA MET A 1 7.64 -1.53 -1.32
C MET A 1 6.58 -0.43 -1.18
N ASN A 2 6.23 0.32 -2.24
CA ASN A 2 5.15 1.33 -2.15
C ASN A 2 3.88 0.76 -2.76
N ASP A 3 3.03 0.18 -1.92
CA ASP A 3 1.96 -0.72 -2.37
C ASP A 3 0.83 0.01 -3.08
N ALA A 4 0.53 1.25 -2.67
CA ALA A 4 -0.47 2.10 -3.29
C ALA A 4 -0.05 2.54 -4.70
N VAL A 5 1.22 2.91 -4.90
CA VAL A 5 1.71 3.27 -6.25
C VAL A 5 1.80 2.03 -7.14
N VAL A 6 2.24 0.89 -6.61
CA VAL A 6 2.29 -0.34 -7.40
C VAL A 6 0.88 -0.73 -7.87
N SER A 7 -0.09 -0.74 -6.95
CA SER A 7 -1.41 -1.31 -7.19
C SER A 7 -2.45 -0.31 -7.71
N CYS A 8 -2.24 0.99 -7.54
CA CYS A 8 -3.27 2.01 -7.79
C CYS A 8 -2.76 3.28 -8.50
N ALA A 9 -1.58 3.26 -9.11
CA ALA A 9 -1.02 4.47 -9.74
C ALA A 9 -1.92 5.09 -10.82
N GLY A 10 -2.66 4.31 -11.59
CA GLY A 10 -3.62 4.77 -12.59
C GLY A 10 -4.76 5.56 -11.94
N LEU A 11 -5.38 4.97 -10.92
CA LEU A 11 -6.43 5.64 -10.14
C LEU A 11 -5.93 6.92 -9.44
N LEU A 12 -4.74 6.87 -8.84
CA LEU A 12 -4.14 8.02 -8.16
C LEU A 12 -3.78 9.13 -9.16
N ALA A 13 -3.26 8.78 -10.33
CA ALA A 13 -3.01 9.76 -11.39
C ALA A 13 -4.32 10.42 -11.85
N ALA A 14 -5.40 9.65 -11.95
CA ALA A 14 -6.72 10.17 -12.32
C ALA A 14 -7.35 11.07 -11.23
N ARG A 15 -6.88 10.99 -9.97
CA ARG A 15 -7.41 11.74 -8.82
C ARG A 15 -6.30 12.47 -8.04
N PRO A 16 -5.77 13.58 -8.57
CA PRO A 16 -4.65 14.30 -7.96
C PRO A 16 -4.98 14.94 -6.59
N ASP A 17 -6.26 15.10 -6.26
CA ASP A 17 -6.73 15.54 -4.94
C ASP A 17 -6.60 14.44 -3.85
N SER A 18 -6.19 13.23 -4.23
CA SER A 18 -5.98 12.12 -3.31
C SER A 18 -4.82 12.37 -2.34
N THR A 19 -4.94 11.77 -1.16
CA THR A 19 -3.86 11.67 -0.18
C THR A 19 -3.51 10.20 0.04
N VAL A 20 -2.24 9.86 -0.11
CA VAL A 20 -1.69 8.53 0.20
C VAL A 20 -1.12 8.54 1.61
N LEU A 21 -1.76 7.78 2.50
CA LEU A 21 -1.33 7.60 3.88
C LEU A 21 -0.46 6.33 3.99
N THR A 22 0.84 6.50 4.22
CA THR A 22 1.79 5.40 4.38
C THR A 22 1.87 4.99 5.85
N VAL A 23 1.21 3.88 6.18
CA VAL A 23 1.08 3.34 7.54
C VAL A 23 2.45 3.00 8.14
N TYR A 24 3.15 2.04 7.54
CA TYR A 24 4.44 1.57 8.02
C TYR A 24 5.56 2.41 7.41
N SER A 25 5.79 3.56 8.02
CA SER A 25 6.81 4.51 7.59
C SER A 25 7.86 4.78 8.66
N GLY A 26 7.66 4.32 9.90
CA GLY A 26 8.50 4.61 11.06
C GLY A 26 9.97 4.25 10.85
N LEU A 27 10.85 5.08 11.39
CA LEU A 27 12.29 4.84 11.38
C LEU A 27 12.68 3.97 12.57
N PRO A 28 13.33 2.82 12.36
CA PRO A 28 13.87 2.05 13.48
C PRO A 28 14.87 2.91 14.28
N LEU A 29 14.76 2.82 15.61
CA LEU A 29 15.64 3.56 16.53
C LEU A 29 16.95 2.79 16.78
N ALA A 30 16.88 1.47 16.89
CA ALA A 30 18.05 0.62 17.09
C ALA A 30 19.00 0.70 15.86
N PRO A 31 20.28 1.08 16.05
CA PRO A 31 21.25 1.19 14.96
C PRO A 31 21.47 -0.09 14.15
N GLU A 32 21.33 -1.24 14.81
CA GLU A 32 21.47 -2.59 14.29
C GLU A 32 20.18 -3.18 13.70
N ALA A 33 19.05 -2.49 13.85
CA ALA A 33 17.79 -2.94 13.25
C ALA A 33 17.95 -3.01 11.74
N GLY A 34 17.65 -4.17 11.16
CA GLY A 34 17.78 -4.43 9.74
C GLY A 34 17.22 -5.81 9.42
N SER A 35 16.41 -5.89 8.36
CA SER A 35 15.90 -7.17 7.89
C SER A 35 16.88 -7.84 6.94
N ALA A 36 16.77 -9.15 6.76
CA ALA A 36 17.54 -9.87 5.73
C ALA A 36 17.30 -9.26 4.32
N ALA A 37 16.08 -8.79 4.05
CA ALA A 37 15.73 -8.14 2.79
C ALA A 37 16.45 -6.79 2.61
N ASP A 38 16.64 -6.02 3.67
CA ASP A 38 17.39 -4.76 3.62
C ASP A 38 18.85 -5.01 3.24
N HIS A 39 19.46 -6.03 3.84
CA HIS A 39 20.85 -6.38 3.58
C HIS A 39 21.04 -6.93 2.17
N CYS A 40 20.12 -7.79 1.70
CA CYS A 40 20.09 -8.27 0.32
C CYS A 40 19.91 -7.14 -0.71
N SER A 41 19.25 -6.05 -0.32
CA SER A 41 19.07 -4.85 -1.16
C SER A 41 20.27 -3.90 -1.10
N GLY A 42 21.32 -4.23 -0.34
CA GLY A 42 22.54 -3.43 -0.23
C GLY A 42 22.49 -2.32 0.83
N PHE A 43 21.45 -2.27 1.66
CA PHE A 43 21.38 -1.29 2.75
C PHE A 43 22.22 -1.71 3.95
N LYS A 44 22.83 -0.73 4.61
CA LYS A 44 23.67 -0.94 5.81
C LYS A 44 22.85 -1.29 7.05
N ASN A 45 21.64 -0.73 7.15
CA ASN A 45 20.67 -0.97 8.22
C ASN A 45 19.25 -0.60 7.77
N GLY A 46 18.26 -0.96 8.58
CA GLY A 46 16.85 -0.69 8.36
C GLY A 46 16.54 0.81 8.29
N ARG A 47 17.26 1.65 9.03
CA ARG A 47 17.08 3.12 8.97
C ARG A 47 17.39 3.65 7.57
N GLN A 48 18.51 3.22 6.97
CA GLN A 48 18.86 3.60 5.61
C GLN A 48 17.80 3.10 4.62
N ALA A 49 17.33 1.86 4.79
CA ALA A 49 16.33 1.27 3.91
C ALA A 49 14.97 2.00 3.98
N VAL A 50 14.54 2.43 5.17
CA VAL A 50 13.30 3.20 5.35
C VAL A 50 13.43 4.60 4.76
N LEU A 51 14.56 5.29 4.99
CA LEU A 51 14.79 6.63 4.41
C LEU A 51 14.78 6.60 2.89
N ASP A 52 15.45 5.62 2.28
CA ASP A 52 15.43 5.42 0.83
C ASP A 52 14.00 5.14 0.31
N ARG A 53 13.26 4.25 0.99
CA ARG A 53 11.85 3.96 0.66
C ARG A 53 10.97 5.20 0.76
N ARG A 54 11.15 6.04 1.79
CA ARG A 54 10.42 7.32 1.93
C ARG A 54 10.73 8.26 0.77
N ALA A 55 12.00 8.42 0.42
CA ALA A 55 12.41 9.28 -0.70
C ALA A 55 11.85 8.79 -2.04
N ARG A 56 11.87 7.47 -2.29
CA ARG A 56 11.24 6.87 -3.48
C ARG A 56 9.72 7.06 -3.49
N ASN A 57 9.06 6.89 -2.35
CA ASN A 57 7.63 7.13 -2.20
C ASN A 57 7.29 8.59 -2.55
N GLU A 58 7.99 9.56 -1.97
CA GLU A 58 7.79 10.99 -2.26
C GLU A 58 7.97 11.32 -3.75
N ARG A 59 9.02 10.80 -4.39
CA ARG A 59 9.22 10.97 -5.84
C ARG A 59 8.04 10.41 -6.65
N ALA A 60 7.61 9.19 -6.34
CA ALA A 60 6.50 8.55 -7.05
C ALA A 60 5.18 9.32 -6.86
N LEU A 61 4.86 9.75 -5.64
CA LEU A 61 3.66 10.53 -5.36
C LEU A 61 3.70 11.91 -6.03
N SER A 62 4.88 12.54 -6.11
CA SER A 62 5.08 13.78 -6.86
C SER A 62 4.79 13.62 -8.36
N LEU A 63 5.17 12.48 -8.96
CA LEU A 63 4.88 12.19 -10.37
C LEU A 63 3.38 11.98 -10.62
N LEU A 64 2.67 11.42 -9.65
CA LEU A 64 1.22 11.26 -9.69
C LEU A 64 0.48 12.58 -9.41
N GLY A 65 1.13 13.54 -8.76
CA GLY A 65 0.53 14.80 -8.33
C GLY A 65 -0.37 14.65 -7.11
N VAL A 66 -0.12 13.64 -6.27
CA VAL A 66 -0.90 13.35 -5.06
C VAL A 66 -0.11 13.67 -3.80
N ARG A 67 -0.81 13.95 -2.69
CA ARG A 67 -0.17 14.23 -1.40
C ARG A 67 0.23 12.94 -0.69
N GLY A 68 1.45 12.89 -0.15
CA GLY A 68 1.88 11.83 0.77
C GLY A 68 1.77 12.25 2.24
N VAL A 69 1.36 11.33 3.12
CA VAL A 69 1.38 11.49 4.58
C VAL A 69 1.97 10.24 5.21
N GLN A 70 2.88 10.41 6.16
CA GLN A 70 3.52 9.31 6.91
C GLN A 70 2.82 9.16 8.27
N MET A 71 2.57 7.93 8.72
CA MET A 71 2.06 7.64 10.07
C MET A 71 3.15 7.33 11.09
N ASP A 72 4.39 7.13 10.64
CA ASP A 72 5.55 6.80 11.47
C ASP A 72 5.41 5.51 12.32
N LEU A 73 4.51 4.59 11.95
CA LEU A 73 4.44 3.27 12.58
C LEU A 73 5.58 2.37 12.05
N LEU A 74 6.20 1.61 12.94
CA LEU A 74 7.23 0.64 12.58
C LEU A 74 6.63 -0.58 11.88
N ASP A 75 7.32 -1.03 10.85
CA ASP A 75 7.06 -2.34 10.23
C ASP A 75 7.51 -3.46 11.18
N ASP A 76 6.83 -4.61 11.16
CA ASP A 76 7.19 -5.77 12.00
C ASP A 76 8.63 -6.21 11.83
N ALA A 77 9.20 -6.01 10.63
CA ALA A 77 10.61 -6.31 10.36
C ALA A 77 11.58 -5.51 11.25
N TYR A 78 11.09 -4.48 11.94
CA TYR A 78 11.83 -3.59 12.82
C TYR A 78 11.29 -3.54 14.26
N LEU A 79 10.22 -4.26 14.58
CA LEU A 79 9.67 -4.27 15.93
C LEU A 79 10.53 -5.14 16.85
N GLU A 80 10.85 -4.62 18.03
CA GLU A 80 11.34 -5.45 19.12
C GLU A 80 10.16 -6.19 19.77
N SER A 81 10.42 -7.35 20.36
CA SER A 81 9.36 -8.17 20.97
C SER A 81 8.57 -7.37 22.00
N GLY A 82 7.25 -7.27 21.83
CA GLY A 82 6.36 -6.52 22.75
C GLY A 82 6.06 -5.08 22.35
N GLU A 83 6.60 -4.57 21.23
CA GLU A 83 6.27 -3.24 20.68
C GLU A 83 5.07 -3.24 19.72
N GLU A 84 4.13 -4.17 19.91
CA GLU A 84 2.95 -4.30 19.06
C GLU A 84 2.09 -3.02 19.13
N GLY A 85 2.10 -2.27 18.03
CA GLY A 85 1.54 -0.93 17.95
C GLY A 85 0.01 -0.87 17.90
N ARG A 86 -0.55 0.24 18.39
CA ARG A 86 -1.98 0.61 18.32
C ARG A 86 -2.42 1.03 16.91
N LEU A 87 -2.18 0.21 15.89
CA LEU A 87 -2.49 0.50 14.48
C LEU A 87 -3.91 1.08 14.32
N THR A 88 -4.92 0.39 14.84
CA THR A 88 -6.32 0.80 14.72
C THR A 88 -6.57 2.19 15.29
N GLY A 89 -6.01 2.51 16.46
CA GLY A 89 -6.19 3.82 17.09
C GLY A 89 -5.45 4.94 16.34
N ALA A 90 -4.22 4.69 15.91
CA ALA A 90 -3.44 5.63 15.11
C ALA A 90 -4.11 5.91 13.76
N LEU A 91 -4.60 4.86 13.09
CA LEU A 91 -5.32 4.96 11.83
C LEU A 91 -6.63 5.73 12.00
N ALA A 92 -7.39 5.49 13.07
CA ALA A 92 -8.60 6.26 13.38
C ALA A 92 -8.32 7.77 13.53
N SER A 93 -7.23 8.11 14.23
CA SER A 93 -6.81 9.49 14.43
C SER A 93 -6.42 10.16 13.11
N ALA A 94 -5.59 9.48 12.31
CA ALA A 94 -5.17 9.96 11.00
C ALA A 94 -6.35 10.19 10.05
N LEU A 95 -7.27 9.23 9.94
CA LEU A 95 -8.46 9.35 9.11
C LEU A 95 -9.40 10.46 9.59
N SER A 96 -9.52 10.64 10.91
CA SER A 96 -10.32 11.73 11.49
C SER A 96 -9.73 13.12 11.18
N ALA A 97 -8.40 13.24 11.15
CA ALA A 97 -7.71 14.46 10.76
C ALA A 97 -7.85 14.76 9.25
N LEU A 98 -7.76 13.73 8.40
CA LEU A 98 -7.86 13.84 6.95
C LEU A 98 -9.30 14.05 6.45
N ARG A 99 -10.31 13.57 7.20
CA ARG A 99 -11.74 13.64 6.86
C ARG A 99 -12.05 13.17 5.42
N PRO A 100 -11.62 11.96 5.02
CA PRO A 100 -11.85 11.48 3.66
C PRO A 100 -13.34 11.25 3.40
N ARG A 101 -13.75 11.39 2.13
CA ARG A 101 -15.07 10.93 1.65
C ARG A 101 -15.01 9.51 1.11
N VAL A 102 -13.85 9.10 0.64
CA VAL A 102 -13.55 7.77 0.11
C VAL A 102 -12.27 7.28 0.77
N ILE A 103 -12.28 6.06 1.27
CA ILE A 103 -11.09 5.35 1.72
C ILE A 103 -10.80 4.25 0.71
N LEU A 104 -9.59 4.32 0.14
CA LEU A 104 -9.00 3.25 -0.65
C LEU A 104 -7.97 2.53 0.21
N MET A 105 -8.13 1.22 0.39
CA MET A 105 -7.31 0.41 1.30
C MET A 105 -6.91 -0.93 0.67
N PRO A 106 -5.84 -1.58 1.15
CA PRO A 106 -5.51 -2.95 0.74
C PRO A 106 -6.66 -3.92 1.01
N LEU A 107 -6.90 -4.85 0.08
CA LEU A 107 -7.83 -5.96 0.28
C LEU A 107 -7.31 -6.94 1.35
N GLY A 108 -6.00 -7.01 1.54
CA GLY A 108 -5.34 -7.83 2.56
C GLY A 108 -5.12 -9.26 2.08
N LEU A 109 -4.42 -9.42 0.96
CA LEU A 109 -4.27 -10.73 0.30
C LEU A 109 -3.10 -11.58 0.80
N HIS A 110 -1.96 -10.97 1.16
CA HIS A 110 -0.76 -11.76 1.44
C HIS A 110 0.13 -11.17 2.54
N SER A 111 0.74 -10.00 2.32
CA SER A 111 1.62 -9.43 3.36
C SER A 111 0.88 -9.22 4.68
N ALA A 112 1.51 -9.63 5.79
CA ALA A 112 0.95 -9.45 7.13
C ALA A 112 0.63 -7.96 7.42
N ALA A 113 1.43 -7.06 6.86
CA ALA A 113 1.19 -5.62 6.88
C ALA A 113 -0.14 -5.24 6.20
N HIS A 114 -0.42 -5.73 4.99
CA HIS A 114 -1.67 -5.46 4.27
C HIS A 114 -2.87 -6.06 4.98
N VAL A 115 -2.76 -7.30 5.47
CA VAL A 115 -3.82 -7.94 6.26
C VAL A 115 -4.14 -7.10 7.49
N ARG A 116 -3.14 -6.67 8.26
CA ARG A 116 -3.36 -5.83 9.44
C ARG A 116 -4.00 -4.48 9.12
N VAL A 117 -3.54 -3.80 8.07
CA VAL A 117 -4.15 -2.53 7.64
C VAL A 117 -5.58 -2.75 7.17
N SER A 118 -5.82 -3.86 6.46
CA SER A 118 -7.16 -4.25 6.02
C SER A 118 -8.09 -4.48 7.21
N GLU A 119 -7.71 -5.31 8.16
CA GLU A 119 -8.49 -5.60 9.36
C GLU A 119 -8.71 -4.37 10.24
N ALA A 120 -7.70 -3.51 10.39
CA ALA A 120 -7.85 -2.23 11.09
C ALA A 120 -8.88 -1.34 10.39
N GLY A 121 -8.83 -1.21 9.07
CA GLY A 121 -9.82 -0.44 8.29
C GLY A 121 -11.25 -0.98 8.48
N LEU A 122 -11.44 -2.29 8.35
CA LEU A 122 -12.74 -2.93 8.53
C LEU A 122 -13.30 -2.71 9.95
N THR A 123 -12.43 -2.77 10.97
CA THR A 123 -12.80 -2.49 12.37
C THR A 123 -13.25 -1.03 12.55
N LEU A 124 -12.58 -0.09 11.89
CA LEU A 124 -12.87 1.35 12.00
C LEU A 124 -14.12 1.80 11.26
N ARG A 125 -14.69 0.98 10.37
CA ARG A 125 -15.86 1.34 9.56
C ARG A 125 -16.99 1.97 10.38
N ALA A 126 -17.26 1.47 11.59
CA ALA A 126 -18.36 1.96 12.43
C ALA A 126 -18.21 3.45 12.81
N LEU A 127 -16.98 3.96 12.86
CA LEU A 127 -16.64 5.36 13.15
C LEU A 127 -16.79 6.27 11.92
N PHE A 128 -16.82 5.70 10.71
CA PHE A 128 -16.80 6.44 9.44
C PHE A 128 -17.97 6.02 8.52
N GLN A 129 -19.20 6.10 9.04
CA GLN A 129 -20.40 5.59 8.34
C GLN A 129 -20.77 6.34 7.05
N ARG A 130 -20.27 7.57 6.87
CA ARG A 130 -20.51 8.41 5.70
C ARG A 130 -19.39 8.34 4.66
N VAL A 131 -18.42 7.46 4.86
CA VAL A 131 -17.27 7.28 3.98
C VAL A 131 -17.53 6.07 3.08
N GLU A 132 -17.21 6.20 1.79
CA GLU A 132 -17.20 5.08 0.87
C GLU A 132 -15.92 4.27 1.07
N TRP A 133 -16.03 2.95 1.17
CA TRP A 133 -14.91 2.04 1.40
C TRP A 133 -14.65 1.23 0.13
N ILE A 134 -13.42 1.32 -0.38
CA ILE A 134 -12.95 0.62 -1.56
C ILE A 134 -11.69 -0.14 -1.19
N ALA A 135 -11.62 -1.42 -1.52
CA ALA A 135 -10.41 -2.22 -1.41
C ALA A 135 -9.75 -2.38 -2.79
N TYR A 136 -8.43 -2.31 -2.87
CA TYR A 136 -7.68 -2.64 -4.09
C TYR A 136 -7.02 -4.01 -3.97
N GLU A 137 -6.92 -4.73 -5.09
CA GLU A 137 -6.11 -5.95 -5.16
C GLU A 137 -4.62 -5.59 -5.24
N GLU A 138 -3.83 -6.16 -4.34
CA GLU A 138 -2.39 -5.97 -4.31
C GLU A 138 -1.73 -6.75 -5.47
N VAL A 139 -1.22 -6.01 -6.45
CA VAL A 139 -0.77 -6.57 -7.75
C VAL A 139 0.41 -7.53 -7.63
N ALA A 140 1.25 -7.32 -6.60
CA ALA A 140 2.52 -8.02 -6.38
C ALA A 140 2.42 -9.42 -5.77
N GLU A 141 1.26 -9.79 -5.21
CA GLU A 141 1.21 -10.94 -4.27
C GLU A 141 -0.06 -11.81 -4.41
N ALA A 142 -0.84 -11.63 -5.48
CA ALA A 142 -2.04 -12.45 -5.71
C ALA A 142 -1.66 -13.85 -6.22
N GLU A 143 -1.34 -14.75 -5.28
CA GLU A 143 -1.37 -16.20 -5.52
C GLU A 143 -2.75 -16.61 -6.09
N PRO A 144 -2.81 -17.59 -7.00
CA PRO A 144 -4.09 -18.08 -7.50
C PRO A 144 -5.00 -18.52 -6.34
N GLY A 145 -6.19 -17.93 -6.25
CA GLY A 145 -7.16 -18.23 -5.18
C GLY A 145 -7.19 -17.24 -4.02
N ALA A 146 -6.13 -16.45 -3.79
CA ALA A 146 -6.06 -15.56 -2.63
C ALA A 146 -7.19 -14.52 -2.59
N VAL A 147 -7.55 -13.96 -3.75
CA VAL A 147 -8.69 -13.04 -3.87
C VAL A 147 -9.99 -13.76 -3.51
N GLN A 148 -10.21 -14.95 -4.05
CA GLN A 148 -11.43 -15.73 -3.80
C GLN A 148 -11.58 -16.10 -2.32
N GLU A 149 -10.49 -16.53 -1.68
CA GLU A 149 -10.45 -16.82 -0.25
C GLU A 149 -10.77 -15.58 0.58
N ARG A 150 -10.16 -14.44 0.26
CA ARG A 150 -10.42 -13.18 0.97
C ARG A 150 -11.85 -12.69 0.79
N LEU A 151 -12.42 -12.79 -0.41
CA LEU A 151 -13.82 -12.45 -0.66
C LEU A 151 -14.78 -13.38 0.10
N ALA A 152 -14.45 -14.66 0.21
CA ALA A 152 -15.23 -15.63 0.99
C ALA A 152 -15.19 -15.32 2.50
N ASP A 153 -14.02 -14.96 3.05
CA ASP A 153 -13.88 -14.48 4.43
C ASP A 153 -14.74 -13.23 4.71
N LEU A 154 -14.63 -12.21 3.84
CA LEU A 154 -15.44 -10.99 3.95
C LEU A 154 -16.94 -11.31 3.92
N LEU A 155 -17.37 -12.18 3.01
CA LEU A 155 -18.77 -12.60 2.93
C LEU A 155 -19.24 -13.33 4.19
N GLY A 156 -18.41 -14.21 4.75
CA GLY A 156 -18.67 -14.89 6.03
C GLY A 156 -18.89 -13.90 7.18
N ARG A 157 -18.21 -12.74 7.12
CA ARG A 157 -18.35 -11.61 8.04
C ARG A 157 -19.46 -10.62 7.65
N ARG A 158 -20.30 -10.98 6.66
CA ARG A 158 -21.41 -10.18 6.11
C ARG A 158 -20.96 -8.86 5.45
N ILE A 159 -19.73 -8.82 4.98
CA ILE A 159 -19.14 -7.73 4.21
C ILE A 159 -19.18 -8.15 2.74
N LEU A 160 -19.94 -7.42 1.93
CA LEU A 160 -20.00 -7.62 0.49
C LEU A 160 -18.92 -6.79 -0.17
N ALA A 161 -18.10 -7.45 -0.98
CA ALA A 161 -17.15 -6.82 -1.87
C ALA A 161 -17.65 -7.00 -3.31
N SER A 162 -18.08 -5.91 -3.95
CA SER A 162 -18.53 -5.92 -5.35
C SER A 162 -17.47 -5.30 -6.25
N PRO A 163 -17.17 -5.86 -7.43
CA PRO A 163 -16.24 -5.25 -8.38
C PRO A 163 -16.61 -3.79 -8.68
N LEU A 164 -15.61 -2.93 -8.78
CA LEU A 164 -15.77 -1.52 -9.07
C LEU A 164 -14.88 -1.10 -10.24
N ASP A 165 -15.52 -0.66 -11.32
CA ASP A 165 -14.85 -0.02 -12.44
C ASP A 165 -14.69 1.47 -12.17
N VAL A 166 -13.44 1.92 -12.03
CA VAL A 166 -13.11 3.32 -11.67
C VAL A 166 -12.79 4.20 -12.90
N GLY A 167 -12.93 3.68 -14.12
CA GLY A 167 -12.24 4.16 -15.32
C GLY A 167 -13.01 5.04 -16.32
N ALA A 168 -14.05 5.78 -15.94
CA ALA A 168 -14.92 6.42 -16.94
C ALA A 168 -14.67 7.92 -17.27
N GLU A 169 -13.92 8.69 -16.46
CA GLU A 169 -14.07 10.17 -16.50
C GLU A 169 -12.79 11.01 -16.65
N VAL A 170 -11.62 10.43 -16.95
CA VAL A 170 -10.36 11.21 -17.00
C VAL A 170 -9.59 10.97 -18.30
N ASP A 171 -8.79 11.96 -18.72
CA ASP A 171 -7.77 11.83 -19.78
C ASP A 171 -6.84 10.64 -19.47
N VAL A 172 -7.25 9.49 -20.02
CA VAL A 172 -6.70 8.16 -19.71
C VAL A 172 -5.23 8.10 -20.08
N ASP A 173 -4.84 8.71 -21.19
CA ASP A 173 -3.48 8.66 -21.72
C ASP A 173 -2.51 9.40 -20.79
N ARG A 174 -2.86 10.62 -20.37
CA ARG A 174 -2.00 11.40 -19.46
C ARG A 174 -1.94 10.81 -18.05
N ALA A 175 -3.04 10.22 -17.57
CA ALA A 175 -3.06 9.51 -16.29
C ALA A 175 -2.19 8.24 -16.35
N GLN A 176 -2.28 7.48 -17.44
CA GLN A 176 -1.51 6.26 -17.65
C GLN A 176 0.00 6.53 -17.77
N GLN A 177 0.40 7.60 -18.46
CA GLN A 177 1.81 8.00 -18.54
C GLN A 177 2.40 8.34 -17.15
N ARG A 178 1.69 9.12 -16.34
CA ARG A 178 2.11 9.43 -14.96
C ARG A 178 2.18 8.17 -14.10
N ALA A 179 1.21 7.27 -14.26
CA ALA A 179 1.18 6.02 -13.52
C ALA A 179 2.40 5.14 -13.82
N LEU A 180 2.77 5.02 -15.10
CA LEU A 180 3.96 4.27 -15.52
C LEU A 180 5.25 4.91 -15.00
N ALA A 181 5.38 6.24 -15.11
CA ALA A 181 6.53 6.97 -14.59
C ALA A 181 6.68 6.79 -13.06
N ALA A 182 5.58 6.90 -12.32
CA ALA A 182 5.58 6.72 -10.87
C ALA A 182 6.01 5.32 -10.46
N ARG A 183 5.47 4.27 -11.10
CA ARG A 183 5.92 2.88 -10.87
C ARG A 183 7.39 2.71 -11.19
N GLY A 184 7.86 3.23 -12.33
CA GLY A 184 9.28 3.16 -12.72
C GLY A 184 10.21 3.80 -11.70
N SER A 185 9.78 4.90 -11.07
CA SER A 185 10.58 5.61 -10.05
C SER A 185 10.78 4.85 -8.72
N LEU A 186 10.07 3.72 -8.53
CA LEU A 186 10.23 2.88 -7.34
C LEU A 186 11.40 1.90 -7.44
N ALA A 187 11.98 1.71 -8.63
CA ALA A 187 13.18 0.90 -8.80
C ALA A 187 14.34 1.49 -7.97
N LEU A 188 15.20 0.61 -7.44
CA LEU A 188 16.44 1.04 -6.80
C LEU A 188 17.36 1.64 -7.88
N ASP A 189 17.96 2.80 -7.58
CA ASP A 189 18.99 3.35 -8.44
C ASP A 189 20.23 2.43 -8.39
N PRO A 190 20.75 1.97 -9.55
CA PRO A 190 21.90 1.06 -9.58
C PRO A 190 23.19 1.68 -9.01
N SER A 191 23.22 3.01 -8.83
CA SER A 191 24.30 3.76 -8.17
C SER A 191 24.34 3.56 -6.64
N ASP A 192 23.21 3.26 -6.01
CA ASP A 192 23.10 3.14 -4.55
C ASP A 192 23.16 1.68 -4.07
N ALA A 193 23.12 0.73 -5.00
CA ALA A 193 23.33 -0.68 -4.71
C ALA A 193 24.83 -0.98 -4.59
N ALA A 194 25.29 -1.37 -3.39
CA ALA A 194 26.64 -1.91 -3.23
C ALA A 194 26.84 -3.14 -4.15
N PRO A 195 28.05 -3.37 -4.69
CA PRO A 195 28.29 -4.51 -5.58
C PRO A 195 28.03 -5.84 -4.85
N VAL A 196 26.92 -6.50 -5.17
CA VAL A 196 26.55 -7.81 -4.63
C VAL A 196 27.28 -8.90 -5.42
N LYS A 197 27.99 -9.80 -4.74
CA LYS A 197 28.78 -10.89 -5.36
C LYS A 197 27.96 -11.97 -6.07
N ASN A 198 26.63 -11.94 -5.96
CA ASN A 198 25.67 -12.78 -6.69
C ASN A 198 24.40 -11.96 -6.92
N PRO A 199 24.19 -11.37 -8.11
CA PRO A 199 22.98 -10.61 -8.37
C PRO A 199 21.77 -11.57 -8.43
N VAL A 200 20.90 -11.47 -7.42
CA VAL A 200 19.49 -11.89 -7.58
C VAL A 200 18.93 -11.06 -8.74
N PRO A 201 18.13 -11.62 -9.67
CA PRO A 201 17.60 -10.87 -10.80
C PRO A 201 16.99 -9.54 -10.32
N ALA A 202 17.39 -8.46 -10.99
CA ALA A 202 17.07 -7.11 -10.55
C ALA A 202 15.55 -6.91 -10.38
N PRO A 203 15.08 -6.20 -9.35
CA PRO A 203 13.66 -5.95 -9.11
C PRO A 203 12.96 -5.17 -10.24
N SER A 204 13.71 -4.65 -11.23
CA SER A 204 13.17 -3.86 -12.36
C SER A 204 12.36 -4.70 -13.36
N THR A 205 12.75 -5.96 -13.63
CA THR A 205 11.97 -6.88 -14.48
C THR A 205 10.70 -7.37 -13.80
N ALA A 206 10.74 -7.59 -12.48
CA ALA A 206 9.56 -7.93 -11.69
C ALA A 206 8.56 -6.77 -11.62
N LEU A 207 9.04 -5.52 -11.42
CA LEU A 207 8.17 -4.33 -11.40
C LEU A 207 7.51 -4.07 -12.77
N GLY A 208 8.23 -4.32 -13.88
CA GLY A 208 7.70 -4.19 -15.23
C GLY A 208 6.57 -5.20 -15.54
N ALA A 209 6.71 -6.44 -15.07
CA ALA A 209 5.66 -7.46 -15.20
C ALA A 209 4.46 -7.19 -14.26
N LEU A 210 4.68 -6.55 -13.11
CA LEU A 210 3.62 -6.09 -12.21
C LEU A 210 2.88 -4.87 -12.78
N ALA A 211 3.58 -4.00 -13.50
CA ALA A 211 2.99 -2.80 -14.12
C ALA A 211 2.01 -3.10 -15.27
N SER A 212 1.98 -4.32 -15.80
CA SER A 212 1.06 -4.73 -16.88
C SER A 212 -0.24 -5.38 -16.38
N ARG A 213 -0.34 -5.72 -15.09
CA ARG A 213 -1.58 -6.25 -14.52
C ARG A 213 -2.60 -5.12 -14.34
N PRO A 214 -3.88 -5.33 -14.74
CA PRO A 214 -4.91 -4.32 -14.55
C PRO A 214 -5.16 -4.12 -13.05
N GLU A 215 -5.32 -2.85 -12.66
CA GLU A 215 -5.75 -2.48 -11.33
C GLU A 215 -7.20 -2.96 -11.11
N ARG A 216 -7.47 -3.55 -9.96
CA ARG A 216 -8.82 -4.04 -9.61
C ARG A 216 -9.24 -3.53 -8.25
N TYR A 217 -10.52 -3.19 -8.16
CA TYR A 217 -11.11 -2.53 -7.02
C TYR A 217 -12.41 -3.20 -6.61
N TRP A 218 -12.68 -3.19 -5.32
CA TRP A 218 -13.84 -3.80 -4.69
C TRP A 218 -14.52 -2.77 -3.80
N ARG A 219 -15.74 -2.37 -4.15
CA ARG A 219 -16.57 -1.57 -3.26
C ARG A 219 -17.04 -2.44 -2.10
N LEU A 220 -16.77 -2.00 -0.87
CA LEU A 220 -17.16 -2.69 0.34
C LEU A 220 -18.50 -2.16 0.86
N SER A 221 -19.41 -3.07 1.22
CA SER A 221 -20.68 -2.74 1.85
C SER A 221 -21.02 -3.76 2.94
N TRP A 222 -21.75 -3.32 3.97
CA TRP A 222 -22.08 -4.15 5.13
C TRP A 222 -23.56 -4.47 5.13
N ARG A 223 -23.92 -5.74 5.19
CA ARG A 223 -25.32 -6.12 5.42
C ARG A 223 -25.70 -5.72 6.84
N ARG A 224 -26.79 -4.97 7.00
CA ARG A 224 -27.33 -4.67 8.32
C ARG A 224 -27.78 -5.97 8.99
N GLU A 225 -27.56 -6.08 10.29
CA GLU A 225 -28.24 -7.07 11.09
C GLU A 225 -29.75 -6.76 11.04
N LYS A 226 -30.57 -7.76 10.72
CA LYS A 226 -32.00 -7.68 11.02
C LYS A 226 -32.07 -7.70 12.55
N GLY A 227 -32.51 -6.58 13.14
CA GLY A 227 -32.83 -6.50 14.56
C GLY A 227 -33.99 -7.39 14.93
#